data_AF-A0A9E5EBS6-F1
#
_entry.id   AF-A0A9E5EBS6-F1
#
_cell.length_a   1.000
_cell.length_b   1.000
_cell.length_c   1.000
_cell.angle_alpha   90.00
_cell.angle_beta   90.00
_cell.angle_gamma   90.00
#
_symmetry.space_group_name_H-M   'P 1'
#
loop_
_entity.id
_entity.type
_entity.pdbx_description
1 polymer ?
#
loop_
_entity_poly.entity_id
_entity_poly.type
_entity_poly.pdbx_seq_one_letter_code
_entity_poly.pdbx_strand_id
1 'polypeptide(L)'
;MVSGSTLTHLWNYVLTDYIVTTLLLCFGVGIGVFILGVGNAWLIANYQFPGKAIFEWALILPLAVPAYVMAYLFVDFLQHAGPVQTLLRENLGLIVSLPDPRSLGGAIWTFTMCLYPYVYLVARTSFLDRSARFMEVAET
;
A
#
# COMPACT_ATOMS: atom_id res chain seq x y z
N MET A 1 -27.74 -5.04 -27.40
CA MET A 1 -27.30 -6.46 -27.38
C MET A 1 -25.82 -6.46 -27.73
N VAL A 2 -24.93 -6.92 -26.83
CA VAL A 2 -23.49 -7.04 -27.12
C VAL A 2 -23.32 -8.07 -28.24
N SER A 3 -22.74 -7.68 -29.38
CA SER A 3 -22.51 -8.60 -30.49
C SER A 3 -21.46 -9.64 -30.12
N GLY A 4 -21.66 -10.91 -30.51
CA GLY A 4 -20.71 -12.00 -30.22
C GLY A 4 -19.29 -11.73 -30.73
N SER A 5 -19.14 -10.96 -31.81
CA SER A 5 -17.85 -10.50 -32.33
C SER A 5 -17.09 -9.57 -31.38
N THR A 6 -17.78 -8.73 -30.60
CA THR A 6 -17.17 -7.88 -29.57
C THR A 6 -16.63 -8.71 -28.41
N LEU A 7 -17.35 -9.76 -28.01
CA LEU A 7 -16.92 -10.67 -26.95
C LEU A 7 -15.65 -11.44 -27.34
N THR A 8 -15.61 -11.96 -28.58
CA THR A 8 -14.43 -12.65 -29.13
C THR A 8 -13.23 -11.70 -29.27
N HIS A 9 -13.46 -10.43 -29.62
CA HIS A 9 -12.39 -9.43 -29.70
C HIS A 9 -11.81 -9.09 -28.31
N LEU A 10 -12.66 -8.88 -27.29
CA LEU A 10 -12.19 -8.64 -25.93
C LEU A 10 -11.40 -9.83 -25.37
N TRP A 11 -11.88 -11.05 -25.65
CA TRP A 11 -11.23 -12.29 -25.24
C TRP A 11 -9.83 -12.44 -25.84
N ASN A 12 -9.68 -12.14 -27.14
CA ASN A 12 -8.42 -12.37 -27.84
C ASN A 12 -7.38 -11.27 -27.63
N TYR A 13 -7.79 -10.02 -27.37
CA TYR A 13 -6.88 -8.88 -27.40
C TYR A 13 -6.68 -8.15 -26.08
N VAL A 14 -7.58 -8.31 -25.10
CA VAL A 14 -7.54 -7.47 -23.88
C VAL A 14 -7.54 -8.30 -22.60
N LEU A 15 -8.18 -9.47 -22.63
CA LEU A 15 -8.35 -10.30 -21.44
C LEU A 15 -7.00 -10.79 -20.87
N THR A 16 -6.10 -11.26 -21.73
CA THR A 16 -4.77 -11.72 -21.31
C THR A 16 -3.98 -10.61 -20.63
N ASP A 17 -3.95 -9.41 -21.23
CA ASP A 17 -3.24 -8.26 -20.68
C ASP A 17 -3.82 -7.83 -19.33
N TYR A 18 -5.15 -7.84 -19.17
CA TYR A 18 -5.77 -7.56 -17.88
C TYR A 18 -5.41 -8.60 -16.82
N ILE A 19 -5.45 -9.88 -17.16
CA ILE A 19 -5.08 -10.96 -16.22
C ILE A 19 -3.63 -10.77 -15.76
N VAL A 20 -2.69 -10.56 -16.68
CA VAL A 20 -1.27 -10.38 -16.35
C VAL A 20 -1.09 -9.13 -15.48
N THR A 21 -1.70 -8.01 -15.85
CA THR A 21 -1.59 -6.75 -15.11
C THR A 21 -2.18 -6.87 -13.71
N THR A 22 -3.33 -7.54 -13.56
CA THR A 22 -3.94 -7.80 -12.25
C THR A 22 -3.09 -8.72 -11.39
N LEU A 23 -2.51 -9.79 -11.95
CA LEU A 23 -1.61 -10.67 -11.21
C LEU A 23 -0.37 -9.93 -10.70
N LEU A 24 0.25 -9.10 -11.56
CA LEU A 24 1.39 -8.26 -11.17
C LEU A 24 1.00 -7.24 -10.09
N LEU A 25 -0.18 -6.62 -10.22
CA LEU A 25 -0.72 -5.71 -9.21
C LEU A 25 -0.88 -6.43 -7.86
N CYS A 26 -1.58 -7.56 -7.84
CA CYS A 26 -1.82 -8.34 -6.63
C CYS A 26 -0.50 -8.79 -5.98
N PHE A 27 0.46 -9.25 -6.77
CA PHE A 27 1.76 -9.69 -6.28
C PHE A 27 2.57 -8.52 -5.69
N GLY A 28 2.64 -7.39 -6.40
CA GLY A 28 3.34 -6.19 -5.94
C GLY A 28 2.73 -5.64 -4.65
N VAL A 29 1.40 -5.56 -4.59
CA VAL A 29 0.68 -5.14 -3.38
C VAL A 29 0.92 -6.11 -2.23
N GLY A 30 0.88 -7.42 -2.50
CA GLY A 30 1.16 -8.45 -1.50
C GLY A 30 2.53 -8.29 -0.84
N ILE A 31 3.57 -8.05 -1.65
CA ILE A 31 4.92 -7.77 -1.15
C ILE A 31 4.96 -6.48 -0.32
N GLY A 32 4.39 -5.39 -0.85
CA GLY A 32 4.40 -4.09 -0.18
C GLY A 32 3.69 -4.14 1.18
N VAL A 33 2.51 -4.76 1.21
CA VAL A 33 1.72 -4.95 2.44
C VAL A 33 2.40 -5.90 3.41
N PHE A 34 3.10 -6.93 2.93
CA PHE A 34 3.88 -7.81 3.80
C PHE A 34 5.02 -7.03 4.48
N ILE A 35 5.84 -6.31 3.70
CA ILE A 35 6.97 -5.54 4.23
C ILE A 35 6.50 -4.47 5.21
N LEU A 36 5.51 -3.65 4.82
CA LEU A 36 5.04 -2.55 5.65
C LEU A 36 4.13 -3.01 6.78
N GLY A 37 3.18 -3.91 6.52
CA GLY A 37 2.24 -4.37 7.53
C GLY A 37 2.91 -5.27 8.56
N VAL A 38 3.49 -6.38 8.12
CA VAL A 38 4.10 -7.39 9.00
C VAL A 38 5.40 -6.87 9.59
N GLY A 39 6.23 -6.17 8.82
CA GLY A 39 7.48 -5.60 9.31
C GLY A 39 7.27 -4.59 10.43
N ASN A 40 6.33 -3.65 10.27
CA ASN A 40 6.02 -2.69 11.33
C ASN A 40 5.34 -3.35 12.55
N ALA A 41 4.46 -4.34 12.34
CA ALA A 41 3.85 -5.10 13.42
C ALA A 41 4.89 -5.84 14.26
N TRP A 42 5.86 -6.47 13.60
CA TRP A 42 6.97 -7.17 14.27
C TRP A 42 7.86 -6.20 15.05
N LEU A 43 8.22 -5.05 14.47
CA LEU A 43 8.99 -4.00 15.14
C LEU A 43 8.31 -3.53 16.42
N ILE A 44 7.02 -3.22 16.34
CA ILE A 44 6.24 -2.75 17.48
C ILE A 44 6.06 -3.84 18.53
N ALA A 45 5.85 -5.10 18.14
CA ALA A 45 5.68 -6.18 19.10
C ALA A 45 6.98 -6.51 19.86
N ASN A 46 8.13 -6.49 19.18
CA ASN A 46 9.39 -7.00 19.75
C ASN A 46 10.32 -5.91 20.33
N TYR A 47 10.17 -4.65 19.93
CA TYR A 47 11.04 -3.56 20.40
C TYR A 47 10.29 -2.54 21.27
N GLN A 48 11.03 -1.95 22.20
CA GLN A 48 10.59 -0.83 23.04
C GLN A 48 11.45 0.39 22.69
N PHE A 49 10.85 1.42 22.07
CA PHE A 49 11.53 2.64 21.67
C PHE A 49 10.73 3.89 22.10
N PRO A 50 11.39 5.03 22.34
CA PRO A 50 10.69 6.25 22.73
C PRO A 50 9.74 6.69 21.61
N GLY A 51 8.46 6.88 21.93
CA GLY A 51 7.42 7.26 20.96
C GLY A 51 6.65 6.09 20.32
N LYS A 52 6.88 4.85 20.77
CA LYS A 52 6.15 3.65 20.31
C LYS A 52 4.63 3.84 20.26
N ALA A 53 4.04 4.42 21.30
CA ALA A 53 2.58 4.65 21.36
C ALA A 53 2.08 5.58 20.23
N ILE A 54 2.87 6.59 19.86
CA ILE A 54 2.53 7.50 18.74
C ILE A 54 2.62 6.72 17.42
N PHE A 55 3.67 5.93 17.24
CA PHE A 55 3.86 5.13 16.02
C PHE A 55 2.77 4.07 15.85
N GLU A 56 2.35 3.41 16.94
CA GLU A 56 1.24 2.46 16.96
C GLU A 56 -0.06 3.08 16.45
N TRP A 57 -0.37 4.30 16.87
CA TRP A 57 -1.54 5.06 16.42
C TRP A 57 -1.40 5.56 14.99
N ALA A 58 -0.23 6.12 14.64
CA ALA A 58 0.04 6.68 13.32
C ALA A 58 -0.10 5.65 12.21
N LEU A 59 0.33 4.39 12.45
CA LEU A 59 0.22 3.32 11.46
C LEU A 59 -1.22 2.92 11.14
N ILE A 60 -2.16 3.19 12.04
CA ILE A 60 -3.60 2.91 11.85
C ILE A 60 -4.29 4.09 11.14
N LEU A 61 -3.73 5.30 11.22
CA LEU A 61 -4.36 6.53 10.71
C LEU A 61 -4.79 6.45 9.23
N PRO A 62 -4.02 5.85 8.30
CA PRO A 62 -4.46 5.75 6.91
C PRO A 62 -5.75 4.96 6.70
N LEU A 63 -6.15 4.11 7.65
CA LEU A 63 -7.42 3.40 7.66
C LEU A 63 -8.64 4.34 7.66
N ALA A 64 -8.47 5.57 8.16
CA ALA A 64 -9.55 6.55 8.23
C ALA A 64 -9.95 7.10 6.85
N VAL A 65 -9.09 6.98 5.85
CA VAL A 65 -9.33 7.51 4.50
C VAL A 65 -9.78 6.39 3.57
N PRO A 66 -10.94 6.49 2.91
CA PRO A 66 -11.37 5.50 1.93
C PRO A 66 -10.36 5.34 0.79
N ALA A 67 -10.16 4.10 0.32
CA ALA A 67 -9.19 3.76 -0.72
C ALA A 67 -9.28 4.65 -1.97
N TYR A 68 -10.51 4.93 -2.41
CA TYR A 68 -10.79 5.79 -3.55
C TYR A 68 -10.32 7.24 -3.34
N VAL A 69 -10.55 7.79 -2.15
CA VAL A 69 -10.11 9.14 -1.80
C VAL A 69 -8.59 9.19 -1.73
N MET A 70 -7.95 8.18 -1.13
CA MET A 70 -6.49 8.07 -1.11
C MET A 70 -5.89 8.03 -2.52
N ALA A 71 -6.52 7.31 -3.46
CA ALA A 71 -6.05 7.23 -4.84
C ALA A 71 -6.07 8.60 -5.53
N TYR A 72 -7.15 9.38 -5.37
CA TYR A 72 -7.19 10.72 -5.93
C TYR A 72 -6.21 11.67 -5.28
N LEU A 73 -6.10 11.64 -3.95
CA LEU A 73 -5.09 12.45 -3.27
C LEU A 73 -3.69 12.10 -3.76
N PHE A 74 -3.39 10.81 -3.96
CA PHE A 74 -2.09 10.38 -4.48
C PHE A 74 -1.84 10.87 -5.90
N VAL A 75 -2.81 10.73 -6.80
CA VAL A 75 -2.73 11.25 -8.17
C VAL A 75 -2.57 12.77 -8.17
N ASP A 76 -3.36 13.48 -7.37
CA ASP A 76 -3.34 14.93 -7.30
C ASP A 76 -2.04 15.47 -6.71
N PHE A 77 -1.44 14.72 -5.80
CA PHE A 77 -0.18 15.07 -5.16
C PHE A 77 1.02 14.90 -6.10
N LEU A 78 1.04 13.81 -6.89
CA LEU A 78 2.18 13.44 -7.75
C LEU A 78 2.06 13.92 -9.20
N GLN A 79 0.89 14.33 -9.67
CA GLN A 79 0.72 14.81 -11.04
C GLN A 79 1.62 16.03 -11.34
N HIS A 80 1.76 16.36 -12.63
CA HIS A 80 2.69 17.41 -13.05
C HIS A 80 2.36 18.80 -12.50
N ALA A 81 1.07 19.11 -12.35
CA ALA A 81 0.58 20.33 -11.68
C ALA A 81 0.41 20.16 -10.15
N GLY A 82 0.78 18.99 -9.62
CA GLY A 82 0.61 18.65 -8.23
C GLY A 82 1.61 19.37 -7.33
N PRO A 83 1.28 19.53 -6.04
CA PRO A 83 2.09 20.26 -5.08
C PRO A 83 3.54 19.74 -4.99
N VAL A 84 3.79 18.43 -5.14
CA VAL A 84 5.16 17.89 -5.07
C VAL A 84 6.02 18.44 -6.20
N GLN A 85 5.54 18.34 -7.44
CA GLN A 85 6.32 18.79 -8.60
C GLN A 85 6.41 20.32 -8.64
N THR A 86 5.37 21.03 -8.20
CA THR A 86 5.39 22.49 -8.08
C THR A 86 6.42 22.94 -7.04
N LEU A 87 6.41 22.35 -5.84
CA LEU A 87 7.39 22.68 -4.79
C LEU A 87 8.82 22.35 -5.21
N LEU A 88 9.04 21.24 -5.92
CA LEU A 88 10.37 20.88 -6.42
C LEU A 88 10.87 21.89 -7.47
N ARG A 89 9.96 22.36 -8.33
CA ARG A 89 10.25 23.36 -9.36
C ARG A 89 10.53 24.73 -8.77
N GLU A 90 9.71 25.17 -7.82
CA GLU A 90 9.78 26.51 -7.23
C GLU A 90 10.95 26.64 -6.25
N ASN A 91 11.20 25.64 -5.40
CA ASN A 91 12.24 25.73 -4.38
C ASN A 91 13.62 25.26 -4.86
N LEU A 92 13.67 24.21 -5.69
CA LEU A 92 14.92 23.59 -6.11
C LEU A 92 15.25 23.84 -7.59
N GLY A 93 14.33 24.44 -8.36
CA GLY A 93 14.49 24.62 -9.81
C GLY A 93 14.49 23.30 -10.60
N LEU A 94 14.18 22.17 -9.97
CA LEU A 94 14.29 20.85 -10.57
C LEU A 94 13.00 20.49 -11.31
N ILE A 95 13.13 20.24 -12.62
CA ILE A 95 12.05 19.70 -13.45
C ILE A 95 12.20 18.18 -13.49
N VAL A 96 11.68 17.51 -12.47
CA VAL A 96 11.66 16.04 -12.39
C VAL A 96 10.33 15.53 -12.92
N SER A 97 10.38 14.68 -13.93
CA SER A 97 9.22 13.90 -14.36
C SER A 97 9.06 12.71 -13.42
N LEU A 98 8.16 12.84 -12.43
CA LEU A 98 7.79 11.71 -11.59
C LEU A 98 7.03 10.66 -12.41
N PRO A 99 7.17 9.36 -12.10
CA PRO A 99 6.37 8.31 -12.74
C PRO A 99 4.87 8.61 -12.66
N ASP A 100 4.12 8.28 -13.72
CA ASP A 100 2.67 8.53 -13.74
C ASP A 100 2.00 7.80 -12.56
N PRO A 101 1.31 8.51 -11.65
CA PRO A 101 0.61 7.90 -10.53
C PRO A 101 -0.51 6.94 -10.99
N ARG A 102 -0.96 7.04 -12.25
CA ARG A 102 -1.95 6.13 -12.87
C ARG A 102 -1.32 4.86 -13.47
N SER A 103 0.00 4.71 -13.40
CA SER A 103 0.70 3.49 -13.83
C SER A 103 0.46 2.31 -12.88
N LEU A 104 0.82 1.10 -13.33
CA LEU A 104 0.78 -0.11 -12.49
C LEU A 104 1.56 0.07 -11.18
N GLY A 105 2.73 0.71 -11.24
CA GLY A 105 3.54 0.98 -10.04
C GLY A 105 2.87 1.96 -9.07
N GLY A 106 2.23 3.01 -9.60
CA GLY A 106 1.44 3.95 -8.80
C GLY A 106 0.22 3.29 -8.14
N ALA A 107 -0.45 2.39 -8.86
CA ALA A 107 -1.54 1.58 -8.32
C ALA A 107 -1.05 0.65 -7.20
N ILE A 108 0.07 -0.07 -7.40
CA ILE A 108 0.67 -0.94 -6.36
C ILE A 108 0.96 -0.13 -5.09
N TRP A 109 1.56 1.05 -5.23
CA TRP A 109 1.88 1.92 -4.10
C TRP A 109 0.63 2.40 -3.36
N THR A 110 -0.37 2.88 -4.10
CA THR A 110 -1.63 3.37 -3.54
C THR A 110 -2.36 2.28 -2.77
N PHE A 111 -2.53 1.10 -3.38
CA PHE A 111 -3.18 -0.03 -2.73
C PHE A 111 -2.39 -0.53 -1.53
N THR A 112 -1.05 -0.57 -1.62
CA THR A 112 -0.20 -0.93 -0.48
C THR A 112 -0.42 0.02 0.70
N MET A 113 -0.41 1.33 0.45
CA MET A 113 -0.64 2.35 1.48
C MET A 113 -2.04 2.25 2.11
N CYS A 114 -3.04 1.87 1.33
CA CYS A 114 -4.39 1.66 1.83
C CYS A 114 -4.57 0.35 2.61
N LEU A 115 -3.88 -0.72 2.20
CA LEU A 115 -4.10 -2.07 2.72
C LEU A 115 -3.15 -2.47 3.84
N TYR A 116 -1.97 -1.86 3.94
CA TYR A 116 -1.02 -2.19 5.01
C TYR A 116 -1.59 -2.04 6.43
N PRO A 117 -2.45 -1.05 6.77
CA PRO A 117 -2.97 -0.89 8.13
C PRO A 117 -3.81 -2.11 8.56
N TYR A 118 -4.57 -2.70 7.64
CA TYR A 118 -5.37 -3.89 7.91
C TYR A 118 -4.49 -5.09 8.28
N VAL A 119 -3.41 -5.33 7.52
CA VAL A 119 -2.48 -6.44 7.79
C VAL A 119 -1.64 -6.17 9.03
N TYR A 120 -1.23 -4.92 9.25
CA TYR A 120 -0.54 -4.51 10.47
C TYR A 120 -1.35 -4.84 11.73
N LEU A 121 -2.64 -4.53 11.76
CA LEU A 121 -3.51 -4.81 12.92
C LEU A 121 -3.57 -6.30 13.23
N VAL A 122 -3.81 -7.14 12.22
CA VAL A 122 -3.92 -8.60 12.37
C VAL A 122 -2.58 -9.23 12.75
N ALA A 123 -1.48 -8.76 12.15
CA ALA A 123 -0.16 -9.27 12.47
C ALA A 123 0.27 -8.87 13.89
N ARG A 124 -0.02 -7.64 14.32
CA ARG A 124 0.35 -7.13 15.64
C ARG A 124 -0.32 -7.94 16.76
N THR A 125 -1.62 -8.21 16.67
CA THR A 125 -2.31 -9.03 17.67
C THR A 125 -1.71 -10.42 17.76
N SER A 126 -1.46 -11.05 16.60
CA SER A 126 -0.83 -12.37 16.52
C SER A 126 0.57 -12.41 17.16
N PHE A 127 1.38 -11.37 16.97
CA PHE A 127 2.73 -11.31 17.56
C PHE A 127 2.70 -11.08 19.08
N LEU A 128 1.79 -10.24 19.57
CA LEU A 128 1.63 -9.98 21.00
C LEU A 128 1.16 -11.25 21.75
N ASP A 129 0.18 -11.97 21.20
CA ASP A 129 -0.31 -13.22 21.78
C ASP A 129 0.78 -14.29 21.86
N ARG A 130 1.63 -14.36 20.82
CA ARG A 130 2.73 -15.33 20.78
C ARG A 130 3.83 -14.99 21.79
N SER A 131 4.13 -13.71 22.00
CA SER A 131 5.12 -13.28 22.99
C SER A 131 4.71 -13.66 24.42
N ALA A 132 3.42 -13.53 24.76
CA ALA A 132 2.91 -13.92 26.08
C ALA A 132 3.11 -15.42 26.35
N ARG A 133 2.75 -16.27 25.38
CA ARG A 133 2.88 -17.73 25.51
C ARG A 133 4.33 -18.21 25.66
N PHE A 134 5.29 -17.54 25.02
CA PHE A 134 6.70 -17.91 25.17
C PHE A 134 7.28 -17.52 26.53
N MET A 135 6.82 -16.43 27.14
CA MET A 135 7.23 -16.08 28.51
C MET A 135 6.66 -17.06 29.53
N GLU A 136 5.41 -17.48 29.38
CA GLU A 136 4.77 -18.45 30.28
C GLU A 136 5.49 -19.81 30.27
N VAL A 137 5.95 -20.29 29.11
CA VAL A 137 6.74 -21.53 28.99
C VAL A 137 8.16 -21.38 29.55
N ALA A 138 8.72 -20.16 29.58
CA ALA A 138 10.03 -19.93 30.18
C ALA A 138 9.98 -19.86 31.72
N GLU A 139 8.80 -19.65 32.30
CA GLU A 139 8.57 -19.62 33.75
C GLU A 139 8.24 -21.01 34.35
N THR A 140 7.97 -22.02 33.51
CA THR A 140 7.75 -23.43 33.90
C THR A 140 9.01 -24.29 33.75
#